data_AF-A0AAN7P657-F1
#
_entry.id   AF-A0AAN7P657-F1
#
_cell.length_a   1.000
_cell.length_b   1.000
_cell.length_c   1.000
_cell.angle_alpha   90.00
_cell.angle_beta   90.00
_cell.angle_gamma   90.00
#
_symmetry.space_group_name_H-M   'P 1'
#
loop_
_entity.id
_entity.type
_entity.pdbx_description
1 polymer ?
#
loop_
_entity_poly.entity_id
_entity_poly.type
_entity_poly.pdbx_seq_one_letter_code
_entity_poly.pdbx_strand_id
1 'polypeptide(L)'
;MNILPKKRWHVRTKENIARVRRDEAKAAEEEKEREERAKLAEREARLNLLRAKAHNRVQSTDYISLSSSTAEATSTVHVNFFEDLENGTAEFKSSNKDHEKEKKEEKEKYEKQIGYLTYLGQDTNEALGKKNWYDVAPNRSTKEKEEVHMKSKVLYDPLNDMKKYLSVPVAEEPPIIVPHSTSLCKKHKRERRHSSKSSRKSSHKKHKKKHKNKKSKKESKSSSDDAHSTDDEDKLKKKKKLDLLRLERIKREKSERKKTDVLLAKFKGDTVKKPKPVEERPVKQKYNSQFNPELAKQNYMF
;
A
#
# COMPACT_ATOMS: atom_id res chain seq x y z
N MET A 1 -10.24 -39.08 10.16
CA MET A 1 -11.50 -38.28 10.16
C MET A 1 -11.24 -36.90 10.77
N ASN A 2 -11.45 -35.80 10.03
CA ASN A 2 -11.33 -34.45 10.58
C ASN A 2 -12.67 -34.02 11.22
N ILE A 3 -12.68 -33.84 12.54
CA ILE A 3 -13.87 -33.46 13.31
C ILE A 3 -13.99 -31.95 13.54
N LEU A 4 -12.97 -31.17 13.18
CA LEU A 4 -12.90 -29.73 13.42
C LEU A 4 -14.02 -28.94 12.72
N PRO A 5 -14.40 -29.23 11.45
CA PRO A 5 -15.52 -28.58 10.77
C PRO A 5 -16.87 -28.76 11.45
N LYS A 6 -17.03 -29.82 12.25
CA LYS A 6 -18.27 -30.12 12.98
C LYS A 6 -18.34 -29.41 14.33
N LYS A 7 -17.30 -28.65 14.72
CA LYS A 7 -17.27 -27.91 15.98
C LYS A 7 -17.69 -26.46 15.75
N ARG A 8 -18.70 -26.05 16.51
CA ARG A 8 -19.25 -24.69 16.57
C ARG A 8 -18.23 -23.58 16.89
N TRP A 9 -17.09 -23.89 17.51
CA TRP A 9 -16.01 -22.93 17.79
C TRP A 9 -14.97 -22.81 16.67
N HIS A 10 -15.08 -23.61 15.60
CA HIS A 10 -14.05 -23.60 14.58
C HIS A 10 -14.10 -22.31 13.76
N VAL A 11 -13.02 -21.52 13.85
CA VAL A 11 -12.87 -20.19 13.23
C VAL A 11 -13.16 -20.17 11.72
N ARG A 12 -12.93 -21.28 11.00
CA ARG A 12 -13.09 -21.36 9.54
C ARG A 12 -14.50 -21.73 9.09
N THR A 13 -15.43 -21.99 10.00
CA THR A 13 -16.82 -22.24 9.61
C THR A 13 -17.45 -20.96 9.08
N LYS A 14 -18.32 -21.08 8.07
CA LYS A 14 -18.97 -19.93 7.42
C LYS A 14 -19.70 -19.04 8.44
N GLU A 15 -20.35 -19.66 9.42
CA GLU A 15 -21.08 -18.96 10.49
C GLU A 15 -20.17 -18.10 11.37
N ASN A 16 -19.00 -18.62 11.77
CA ASN A 16 -18.07 -17.88 12.61
C ASN A 16 -17.41 -16.74 11.84
N ILE A 17 -17.05 -16.98 10.57
CA ILE A 17 -16.53 -15.91 9.71
C ILE A 17 -17.60 -14.82 9.52
N ALA A 18 -18.86 -15.18 9.35
CA ALA A 18 -19.96 -14.20 9.22
C ALA A 18 -20.20 -13.41 10.51
N ARG A 19 -20.04 -14.01 11.69
CA ARG A 19 -20.09 -13.30 12.98
C ARG A 19 -18.95 -12.30 13.10
N VAL A 20 -17.72 -12.72 12.82
CA VAL A 20 -16.56 -11.83 12.81
C VAL A 20 -16.76 -10.66 11.86
N ARG A 21 -17.24 -10.90 10.64
CA ARG A 21 -17.54 -9.82 9.69
C ARG A 21 -18.61 -8.85 10.17
N ARG A 22 -19.66 -9.34 10.86
CA ARG A 22 -20.70 -8.47 11.43
C ARG A 22 -20.12 -7.61 12.54
N ASP A 23 -19.29 -8.19 13.41
CA ASP A 23 -18.67 -7.47 14.52
C ASP A 23 -17.64 -6.44 13.99
N GLU A 24 -16.86 -6.80 12.97
CA GLU A 24 -15.94 -5.89 12.27
C GLU A 24 -16.69 -4.76 11.54
N ALA A 25 -17.79 -5.07 10.86
CA ALA A 25 -18.62 -4.07 10.20
C ALA A 25 -19.24 -3.11 11.22
N LYS A 26 -19.79 -3.63 12.31
CA LYS A 26 -20.35 -2.80 13.40
C LYS A 26 -19.29 -1.90 14.04
N ALA A 27 -18.09 -2.43 14.27
CA ALA A 27 -16.98 -1.64 14.79
C ALA A 27 -16.55 -0.53 13.81
N ALA A 28 -16.55 -0.83 12.51
CA ALA A 28 -16.22 0.14 11.47
C ALA A 28 -17.31 1.22 11.31
N GLU A 29 -18.60 0.87 11.46
CA GLU A 29 -19.70 1.83 11.46
C GLU A 29 -19.63 2.77 12.68
N GLU A 30 -19.40 2.24 13.88
CA GLU A 30 -19.26 3.06 15.09
C GLU A 30 -18.05 4.02 15.01
N GLU A 31 -16.95 3.59 14.40
CA GLU A 31 -15.79 4.47 14.17
C GLU A 31 -16.12 5.59 13.18
N LYS A 32 -16.85 5.28 12.09
CA LYS A 32 -17.31 6.29 11.13
C LYS A 32 -18.26 7.29 11.77
N GLU A 33 -19.24 6.84 12.55
CA GLU A 33 -20.17 7.74 13.26
C GLU A 33 -19.42 8.67 14.23
N ARG A 34 -18.40 8.15 14.93
CA ARG A 34 -17.56 8.95 15.81
C ARG A 34 -16.75 10.00 15.04
N GLU A 35 -16.20 9.63 13.89
CA GLU A 35 -15.50 10.57 13.01
C GLU A 35 -16.44 11.63 12.45
N GLU A 36 -17.64 11.25 12.00
CA GLU A 36 -18.64 12.18 11.48
C GLU A 36 -19.07 13.17 12.54
N ARG A 37 -19.31 12.70 13.77
CA ARG A 37 -19.60 13.58 14.91
C ARG A 37 -18.46 14.54 15.20
N ALA A 38 -17.21 14.09 15.15
CA ALA A 38 -16.04 14.95 15.33
C ALA A 38 -15.90 16.00 14.22
N LYS A 39 -16.11 15.60 12.95
CA LYS A 39 -16.08 16.51 11.79
C LYS A 39 -17.19 17.56 11.87
N LEU A 40 -18.38 17.16 12.32
CA LEU A 40 -19.51 18.07 12.53
C LEU A 40 -19.18 19.07 13.65
N ALA A 41 -18.70 18.59 14.79
CA ALA A 41 -18.29 19.45 15.90
C ALA A 41 -17.16 20.44 15.50
N GLU A 42 -16.20 20.00 14.69
CA GLU A 42 -15.14 20.87 14.15
C GLU A 42 -15.72 21.96 13.22
N ARG A 43 -16.65 21.58 12.33
CA ARG A 43 -17.35 22.52 11.45
C ARG A 43 -18.13 23.56 12.25
N GLU A 44 -18.88 23.13 13.26
CA GLU A 44 -19.65 24.01 14.14
C GLU A 44 -18.74 24.93 14.96
N ALA A 45 -17.67 24.40 15.53
CA ALA A 45 -16.69 25.20 16.29
C ALA A 45 -16.05 26.27 15.41
N ARG A 46 -15.67 25.92 14.17
CA ARG A 46 -15.13 26.87 13.19
C ARG A 46 -16.15 27.94 12.83
N LEU A 47 -17.41 27.57 12.60
CA LEU A 47 -18.49 28.51 12.31
C LEU A 47 -18.68 29.47 13.50
N ASN A 48 -18.80 28.93 14.71
CA ASN A 48 -18.97 29.72 15.92
C ASN A 48 -17.81 30.70 16.15
N LEU A 49 -16.57 30.28 15.88
CA LEU A 49 -15.40 31.17 15.94
C LEU A 49 -15.52 32.31 14.92
N LEU A 50 -15.88 32.01 13.67
CA LEU A 50 -16.08 33.02 12.63
C LEU A 50 -17.23 33.98 12.98
N ARG A 51 -18.32 33.47 13.54
CA ARG A 51 -19.46 34.25 14.00
C ARG A 51 -19.06 35.19 15.14
N ALA A 52 -18.33 34.70 16.15
CA ALA A 52 -17.80 35.52 17.24
C ALA A 52 -16.84 36.60 16.71
N LYS A 53 -15.97 36.26 15.76
CA LYS A 53 -15.07 37.22 15.13
C LYS A 53 -15.82 38.30 14.34
N ALA A 54 -16.90 37.94 13.65
CA ALA A 54 -17.76 38.88 12.95
C ALA A 54 -18.50 39.80 13.93
N HIS A 55 -19.06 39.26 15.02
CA HIS A 55 -19.68 40.07 16.07
C HIS A 55 -18.69 41.07 16.68
N ASN A 56 -17.46 40.64 17.02
CA ASN A 56 -16.43 41.53 17.55
C ASN A 56 -16.02 42.62 16.55
N ARG A 57 -16.04 42.32 15.24
CA ARG A 57 -15.77 43.32 14.19
C ARG A 57 -16.90 44.35 14.10
N VAL A 58 -18.15 43.91 14.14
CA VAL A 58 -19.33 44.79 14.04
C VAL A 58 -19.48 45.67 15.28
N GLN A 59 -19.10 45.18 16.47
CA GLN A 59 -19.06 46.00 17.68
C GLN A 59 -18.02 47.14 17.63
N SER A 60 -17.05 47.07 16.72
CA SER A 60 -15.92 48.00 16.63
C SER A 60 -16.09 49.12 15.59
N THR A 61 -17.09 49.08 14.72
CA THR A 61 -17.26 50.09 13.66
C THR A 61 -18.71 50.58 13.62
N ASP A 62 -18.92 51.78 14.15
CA ASP A 62 -20.02 52.70 13.82
C ASP A 62 -21.40 52.06 13.64
N TYR A 63 -22.03 51.73 14.76
CA TYR A 63 -23.47 51.48 14.80
C TYR A 63 -24.23 52.81 14.59
N ILE A 64 -24.65 53.08 13.36
CA ILE A 64 -25.73 54.03 13.08
C ILE A 64 -27.03 53.25 13.27
N SER A 65 -27.73 53.51 14.38
CA SER A 65 -29.11 53.06 14.58
C SER A 65 -29.97 53.67 13.47
N LEU A 66 -30.43 52.85 12.53
CA LEU A 66 -31.36 53.26 11.49
C LEU A 66 -32.73 53.52 12.12
N SER A 67 -32.90 54.70 12.70
CA SER A 67 -34.19 55.19 13.18
C SER A 67 -35.05 55.55 11.98
N SER A 68 -36.08 54.72 11.76
CA SER A 68 -37.41 55.08 11.25
C SER A 68 -37.48 56.38 10.43
N SER A 69 -37.31 56.30 9.12
CA SER A 69 -37.80 57.34 8.20
C SER A 69 -38.11 56.73 6.83
N THR A 70 -39.40 56.44 6.64
CA THR A 70 -40.16 56.66 5.39
C THR A 70 -39.57 56.17 4.06
N ALA A 71 -40.05 55.03 3.59
CA ALA A 71 -40.54 54.89 2.20
C ALA A 71 -41.52 53.72 2.13
N GLU A 72 -42.73 54.02 1.66
CA GLU A 72 -43.80 53.08 1.38
C GLU A 72 -43.35 52.04 0.35
N ALA A 73 -43.41 50.75 0.70
CA ALA A 73 -43.32 49.65 -0.25
C ALA A 73 -44.09 48.45 0.30
N THR A 74 -45.34 48.36 -0.16
CA THR A 74 -46.21 47.18 -0.31
C THR A 74 -45.94 45.93 0.56
N SER A 75 -46.90 45.68 1.45
CA SER A 75 -47.19 44.44 2.20
C SER A 75 -46.20 44.03 3.31
N THR A 76 -46.77 43.88 4.50
CA THR A 76 -46.17 43.52 5.78
C THR A 76 -45.77 42.03 5.84
N VAL A 77 -44.91 41.59 4.93
CA VAL A 77 -44.34 40.23 4.95
C VAL A 77 -42.82 40.36 4.90
N HIS A 78 -42.14 39.58 5.73
CA HIS A 78 -40.67 39.51 5.75
C HIS A 78 -40.17 39.17 4.33
N VAL A 79 -39.40 40.08 3.73
CA VAL A 79 -38.80 39.85 2.42
C VAL A 79 -37.71 38.79 2.56
N ASN A 80 -38.10 37.54 2.32
CA ASN A 80 -37.21 36.40 2.31
C ASN A 80 -36.41 36.40 1.00
N PHE A 81 -35.22 37.00 1.00
CA PHE A 81 -34.29 36.94 -0.14
C PHE A 81 -33.92 35.50 -0.58
N PHE A 82 -34.22 34.50 0.26
CA PHE A 82 -33.98 33.08 0.01
C PHE A 82 -35.25 32.26 -0.22
N GLU A 83 -36.42 32.89 -0.31
CA GLU A 83 -37.71 32.21 -0.53
C GLU A 83 -37.65 31.36 -1.80
N ASP A 84 -37.09 31.89 -2.88
CA ASP A 84 -36.88 31.14 -4.12
C ASP A 84 -35.91 29.96 -3.97
N LEU A 85 -34.95 30.06 -3.05
CA LEU A 85 -33.95 29.04 -2.78
C LEU A 85 -34.52 27.89 -1.93
N GLU A 86 -35.33 28.23 -0.92
CA GLU A 86 -36.06 27.28 -0.08
C GLU A 86 -37.19 26.59 -0.87
N ASN A 87 -37.97 27.35 -1.63
CA ASN A 87 -39.02 26.85 -2.52
C ASN A 87 -38.46 26.08 -3.74
N GLY A 88 -37.14 26.12 -3.95
CA GLY A 88 -36.46 25.34 -4.99
C GLY A 88 -36.67 25.85 -6.41
N THR A 89 -37.20 27.07 -6.57
CA THR A 89 -37.30 27.80 -7.84
C THR A 89 -35.97 28.42 -8.27
N ALA A 90 -35.01 28.57 -7.36
CA ALA A 90 -33.67 29.02 -7.68
C ALA A 90 -32.90 27.98 -8.52
N GLU A 91 -32.53 28.36 -9.75
CA GLU A 91 -31.79 27.56 -10.75
C GLU A 91 -30.43 27.03 -10.27
N PHE A 92 -29.93 27.51 -9.13
CA PHE A 92 -28.67 27.12 -8.51
C PHE A 92 -28.67 25.76 -7.80
N LYS A 93 -29.83 25.10 -7.67
CA LYS A 93 -29.93 23.68 -7.24
C LYS A 93 -29.68 22.69 -8.37
N SER A 94 -29.31 23.14 -9.57
CA SER A 94 -28.74 22.22 -10.55
C SER A 94 -27.36 21.79 -10.07
N SER A 95 -27.28 20.60 -9.48
CA SER A 95 -26.02 19.90 -9.33
C SER A 95 -25.30 19.92 -10.67
N ASN A 96 -23.97 20.13 -10.65
CA ASN A 96 -23.19 20.15 -11.88
C ASN A 96 -23.43 18.82 -12.60
N LYS A 97 -24.15 18.88 -13.73
CA LYS A 97 -24.57 17.71 -14.51
C LYS A 97 -23.36 16.88 -14.91
N ASP A 98 -22.21 17.51 -15.10
CA ASP A 98 -20.98 16.84 -15.47
C ASP A 98 -20.39 16.05 -14.29
N HIS A 99 -20.51 16.56 -13.07
CA HIS A 99 -20.06 15.87 -11.86
C HIS A 99 -20.93 14.66 -11.50
N GLU A 100 -22.23 14.70 -11.80
CA GLU A 100 -23.09 13.52 -11.63
C GLU A 100 -22.81 12.44 -12.68
N LYS A 101 -22.53 12.85 -13.92
CA LYS A 101 -22.09 11.94 -14.98
C LYS A 101 -20.74 11.31 -14.64
N GLU A 102 -19.77 12.09 -14.18
CA GLU A 102 -18.45 11.60 -13.77
C GLU A 102 -18.56 10.57 -12.64
N LYS A 103 -19.38 10.86 -11.61
CA LYS A 103 -19.65 9.90 -10.53
C LYS A 103 -20.34 8.62 -11.01
N LYS A 104 -21.23 8.74 -12.00
CA LYS A 104 -21.90 7.57 -12.59
C LYS A 104 -20.91 6.72 -13.39
N GLU A 105 -20.06 7.35 -14.18
CA GLU A 105 -19.00 6.68 -14.93
C GLU A 105 -17.97 6.03 -14.01
N GLU A 106 -17.58 6.67 -12.91
CA GLU A 106 -16.67 6.09 -11.91
C GLU A 106 -17.27 4.84 -11.27
N LYS A 107 -18.56 4.88 -10.92
CA LYS A 107 -19.29 3.70 -10.42
C LYS A 107 -19.34 2.60 -11.46
N GLU A 108 -19.70 2.92 -12.70
CA GLU A 108 -19.74 1.94 -13.78
C GLU A 108 -18.35 1.37 -14.09
N LYS A 109 -17.28 2.17 -14.05
CA LYS A 109 -15.89 1.71 -14.20
C LYS A 109 -15.49 0.78 -13.06
N TYR A 110 -15.84 1.12 -11.82
CA TYR A 110 -15.60 0.28 -10.64
C TYR A 110 -16.39 -1.04 -10.71
N GLU A 111 -17.67 -0.98 -11.07
CA GLU A 111 -18.53 -2.14 -11.27
C GLU A 111 -18.06 -3.02 -12.43
N LYS A 112 -17.60 -2.43 -13.54
CA LYS A 112 -16.94 -3.14 -14.65
C LYS A 112 -15.64 -3.80 -14.20
N GLN A 113 -14.83 -3.09 -13.41
CA GLN A 113 -13.56 -3.58 -12.89
C GLN A 113 -13.74 -4.73 -11.89
N ILE A 114 -14.82 -4.73 -11.10
CA ILE A 114 -15.18 -5.81 -10.17
C ILE A 114 -15.95 -6.94 -10.86
N GLY A 115 -16.44 -6.73 -12.08
CA GLY A 115 -17.29 -7.67 -12.79
C GLY A 115 -18.73 -7.72 -12.28
N TYR A 116 -19.18 -6.68 -11.58
CA TYR A 116 -20.60 -6.48 -11.25
C TYR A 116 -21.39 -6.02 -12.48
N LEU A 117 -20.81 -5.11 -13.25
CA LEU A 117 -21.36 -4.62 -14.51
C LEU A 117 -20.56 -5.22 -15.67
N THR A 118 -20.78 -6.50 -15.94
CA THR A 118 -20.16 -7.21 -17.08
C THR A 118 -21.21 -7.38 -18.17
N TYR A 119 -21.11 -6.60 -19.24
CA TYR A 119 -22.02 -6.79 -20.37
C TYR A 119 -21.57 -8.03 -21.15
N LEU A 120 -22.47 -8.99 -21.22
CA LEU A 120 -22.30 -10.21 -22.00
C LEU A 120 -22.01 -9.83 -23.47
N GLY A 121 -20.87 -10.26 -24.00
CA GLY A 121 -20.48 -9.99 -25.40
C GLY A 121 -19.44 -8.88 -25.61
N GLN A 122 -19.01 -8.14 -24.58
CA GLN A 122 -18.00 -7.07 -24.75
C GLN A 122 -16.58 -7.58 -25.03
N ASP A 123 -16.25 -8.78 -24.54
CA ASP A 123 -14.92 -9.39 -24.68
C ASP A 123 -14.90 -10.50 -25.74
N THR A 124 -15.96 -10.62 -26.56
CA THR A 124 -15.97 -11.59 -27.65
C THR A 124 -15.01 -11.14 -28.75
N ASN A 125 -14.33 -12.10 -29.36
CA ASN A 125 -13.34 -11.84 -30.40
C ASN A 125 -13.95 -11.11 -31.62
N GLU A 126 -15.25 -11.30 -31.86
CA GLU A 126 -16.04 -10.57 -32.86
C GLU A 126 -16.16 -9.07 -32.55
N ALA A 127 -16.47 -8.70 -31.30
CA ALA A 127 -16.58 -7.31 -30.88
C ALA A 127 -15.22 -6.58 -30.87
N LEU A 128 -14.15 -7.31 -30.54
CA LEU A 128 -12.77 -6.81 -30.54
C LEU A 128 -12.11 -6.81 -31.92
N GLY A 129 -12.78 -7.32 -32.96
CA GLY A 129 -12.22 -7.51 -34.30
C GLY A 129 -11.01 -8.45 -34.33
N LYS A 130 -10.79 -9.23 -33.27
CA LYS A 130 -9.69 -10.20 -33.18
C LYS A 130 -10.14 -11.49 -33.85
N LYS A 131 -9.33 -12.03 -34.75
CA LYS A 131 -9.58 -13.38 -35.29
C LYS A 131 -9.04 -14.43 -34.34
N ASN A 132 -9.77 -15.52 -34.18
CA ASN A 132 -9.28 -16.64 -33.40
C ASN A 132 -8.12 -17.33 -34.14
N TRP A 133 -7.27 -18.02 -33.38
CA TRP A 133 -6.15 -18.78 -33.94
C TRP A 133 -6.58 -19.87 -34.95
N TYR A 134 -7.84 -20.30 -34.89
CA TYR A 134 -8.43 -21.25 -35.85
C TYR A 134 -9.05 -20.57 -37.08
N ASP A 135 -9.33 -19.26 -37.05
CA ASP A 135 -9.88 -18.51 -38.19
C ASP A 135 -8.77 -18.07 -39.16
N VAL A 136 -7.51 -18.10 -38.74
CA VAL A 136 -6.34 -17.71 -39.54
C VAL A 136 -5.44 -18.92 -39.73
N ALA A 137 -5.31 -19.38 -40.98
CA ALA A 137 -4.37 -20.45 -41.31
C ALA A 137 -2.93 -19.99 -41.03
N PRO A 138 -2.10 -20.80 -40.35
CA PRO A 138 -0.69 -20.48 -40.13
C PRO A 138 0.03 -20.20 -41.45
N ASN A 139 0.80 -19.12 -41.51
CA ASN A 139 1.61 -18.76 -42.68
C ASN A 139 2.69 -19.83 -42.92
N ARG A 140 2.45 -20.73 -43.86
CA ARG A 140 3.41 -21.78 -44.28
C ARG A 140 4.43 -21.30 -45.31
N SER A 141 4.34 -20.04 -45.76
CA SER A 141 5.14 -19.48 -46.86
C SER A 141 6.47 -18.88 -46.42
N THR A 142 6.68 -18.61 -45.14
CA THR A 142 7.96 -18.08 -44.63
C THR A 142 8.96 -19.21 -44.45
N LYS A 143 9.99 -19.24 -45.29
CA LYS A 143 11.16 -20.12 -45.19
C LYS A 143 12.10 -19.73 -44.02
N GLU A 144 11.56 -19.34 -42.87
CA GLU A 144 12.33 -19.18 -41.64
C GLU A 144 12.22 -20.47 -40.83
N LYS A 145 12.89 -21.51 -41.34
CA LYS A 145 13.02 -22.81 -40.68
C LYS A 145 14.09 -22.76 -39.57
N GLU A 146 14.04 -21.76 -38.71
CA GLU A 146 14.71 -21.93 -37.41
C GLU A 146 13.81 -22.81 -36.57
N GLU A 147 14.02 -24.11 -36.68
CA GLU A 147 13.32 -25.09 -35.87
C GLU A 147 13.43 -24.70 -34.39
N VAL A 148 12.28 -24.51 -33.77
CA VAL A 148 12.21 -24.14 -32.36
C VAL A 148 12.87 -25.27 -31.54
N HIS A 149 13.76 -24.89 -30.62
CA HIS A 149 14.50 -25.80 -29.72
C HIS A 149 15.57 -26.73 -30.33
N MET A 150 16.31 -26.30 -31.36
CA MET A 150 17.46 -27.07 -31.89
C MET A 150 18.45 -27.55 -30.82
N LYS A 151 18.75 -26.73 -29.81
CA LYS A 151 19.69 -27.09 -28.73
C LYS A 151 19.19 -28.25 -27.88
N SER A 152 17.89 -28.30 -27.61
CA SER A 152 17.27 -29.40 -26.85
C SER A 152 17.28 -30.68 -27.67
N LYS A 153 16.92 -30.59 -28.96
CA LYS A 153 16.94 -31.73 -29.89
C LYS A 153 18.33 -32.33 -30.02
N VAL A 154 19.37 -31.50 -30.13
CA VAL A 154 20.77 -31.97 -30.21
C VAL A 154 21.27 -32.54 -28.87
N LEU A 155 20.78 -32.04 -27.73
CA LEU A 155 21.16 -32.54 -26.40
C LEU A 155 20.52 -33.89 -26.07
N TYR A 156 19.27 -34.12 -26.48
CA TYR A 156 18.53 -35.35 -26.21
C TYR A 156 18.52 -36.33 -27.39
N ASP A 157 19.38 -36.12 -28.39
CA ASP A 157 19.53 -37.06 -29.50
C ASP A 157 20.34 -38.29 -29.06
N PRO A 158 19.75 -39.51 -29.05
CA PRO A 158 20.42 -40.73 -28.63
C PRO A 158 21.64 -41.07 -29.50
N LEU A 159 21.69 -40.64 -30.77
CA LEU A 159 22.85 -40.83 -31.62
C LEU A 159 24.07 -40.03 -31.14
N ASN A 160 23.82 -38.85 -30.58
CA ASN A 160 24.87 -37.99 -30.04
C ASN A 160 25.44 -38.55 -28.74
N ASP A 161 24.61 -39.27 -27.97
CA ASP A 161 25.07 -40.02 -26.80
C ASP A 161 25.82 -41.30 -27.19
N MET A 162 25.32 -42.08 -28.16
CA MET A 162 26.01 -43.27 -28.67
C MET A 162 27.41 -42.96 -29.22
N LYS A 163 27.57 -41.84 -29.94
CA LYS A 163 28.88 -41.40 -30.48
C LYS A 163 29.94 -41.20 -29.40
N LYS A 164 29.57 -40.78 -28.19
CA LYS A 164 30.50 -40.61 -27.05
C LYS A 164 31.05 -41.95 -26.56
N TYR A 165 30.24 -43.01 -26.62
CA TYR A 165 30.64 -44.34 -26.17
C TYR A 165 31.36 -45.14 -27.26
N LEU A 166 31.11 -44.82 -28.54
CA LEU A 166 31.75 -45.47 -29.69
C LEU A 166 33.09 -44.82 -30.08
N SER A 167 33.37 -43.59 -29.66
CA SER A 167 34.68 -42.97 -29.81
C SER A 167 35.69 -43.56 -28.82
N VAL A 168 36.15 -44.78 -29.13
CA VAL A 168 37.35 -45.36 -28.53
C VAL A 168 38.56 -44.56 -29.05
N PRO A 169 39.48 -44.07 -28.20
CA PRO A 169 40.73 -43.49 -28.68
C PRO A 169 41.63 -44.61 -29.17
N VAL A 170 41.55 -44.94 -30.47
CA VAL A 170 42.60 -45.70 -31.15
C VAL A 170 43.68 -44.70 -31.55
N ALA A 171 44.90 -44.95 -31.10
CA ALA A 171 46.08 -44.22 -31.50
C ALA A 171 46.43 -44.53 -32.97
N GLU A 172 46.70 -43.46 -33.72
CA GLU A 172 47.46 -43.36 -34.98
C GLU A 172 46.85 -43.97 -36.26
N GLU A 173 46.35 -43.09 -37.15
CA GLU A 173 46.63 -43.02 -38.60
C GLU A 173 46.18 -41.63 -39.15
N PRO A 174 46.79 -41.10 -40.25
CA PRO A 174 46.78 -39.68 -40.61
C PRO A 174 45.45 -39.17 -41.21
N PRO A 175 45.22 -37.84 -41.23
CA PRO A 175 43.94 -37.25 -41.60
C PRO A 175 43.71 -37.25 -43.12
N ILE A 176 42.60 -37.85 -43.55
CA ILE A 176 42.07 -37.65 -44.91
C ILE A 176 41.34 -36.31 -44.95
N ILE A 177 41.87 -35.40 -45.77
CA ILE A 177 41.30 -34.09 -46.09
C ILE A 177 40.17 -34.28 -47.10
N VAL A 178 38.97 -33.80 -46.80
CA VAL A 178 38.04 -33.20 -47.78
C VAL A 178 37.24 -32.07 -47.12
N PRO A 179 36.82 -31.03 -47.87
CA PRO A 179 37.00 -29.64 -47.44
C PRO A 179 35.70 -28.85 -47.21
N HIS A 180 35.88 -27.66 -46.64
CA HIS A 180 34.94 -26.51 -46.51
C HIS A 180 33.87 -26.60 -45.41
N SER A 181 33.65 -25.59 -44.56
CA SER A 181 34.21 -24.24 -44.46
C SER A 181 33.82 -23.59 -43.12
N THR A 182 34.71 -22.71 -42.63
CA THR A 182 34.50 -21.59 -41.67
C THR A 182 34.04 -21.94 -40.24
N SER A 183 34.92 -22.00 -39.24
CA SER A 183 35.50 -20.86 -38.46
C SER A 183 34.40 -19.96 -37.85
N LEU A 184 34.27 -19.79 -36.54
CA LEU A 184 35.24 -19.18 -35.62
C LEU A 184 34.75 -19.41 -34.19
N CYS A 185 35.61 -19.85 -33.26
CA CYS A 185 35.49 -19.50 -31.85
C CYS A 185 36.88 -19.54 -31.20
N LYS A 186 37.46 -18.35 -31.04
CA LYS A 186 38.73 -18.08 -30.37
C LYS A 186 38.70 -18.60 -28.92
N LYS A 187 39.79 -19.27 -28.53
CA LYS A 187 40.13 -19.59 -27.14
C LYS A 187 40.13 -18.31 -26.29
N HIS A 188 39.22 -18.20 -25.34
CA HIS A 188 39.43 -17.36 -24.16
C HIS A 188 39.92 -18.24 -23.00
N LYS A 189 41.15 -17.93 -22.58
CA LYS A 189 41.82 -18.33 -21.35
C LYS A 189 40.86 -18.13 -20.17
N ARG A 190 40.36 -19.21 -19.58
CA ARG A 190 39.58 -19.14 -18.34
C ARG A 190 40.50 -19.45 -17.18
N GLU A 191 40.78 -18.39 -16.43
CA GLU A 191 41.49 -18.43 -15.17
C GLU A 191 40.85 -19.41 -14.19
N ARG A 192 41.74 -20.08 -13.45
CA ARG A 192 41.46 -20.82 -12.23
C ARG A 192 40.58 -20.00 -11.30
N ARG A 193 39.38 -20.50 -10.99
CA ARG A 193 38.69 -20.14 -9.74
C ARG A 193 38.11 -21.38 -9.06
N HIS A 194 38.67 -21.58 -7.88
CA HIS A 194 38.43 -22.54 -6.80
C HIS A 194 37.06 -23.24 -6.74
N SER A 195 37.14 -24.56 -6.63
CA SER A 195 36.09 -25.46 -6.18
C SER A 195 35.69 -25.16 -4.74
N SER A 196 34.48 -24.62 -4.51
CA SER A 196 33.84 -24.68 -3.21
C SER A 196 33.16 -26.05 -3.05
N LYS A 197 33.78 -26.87 -2.22
CA LYS A 197 33.29 -28.15 -1.70
C LYS A 197 31.83 -28.04 -1.27
N SER A 198 30.96 -28.89 -1.85
CA SER A 198 29.64 -29.16 -1.33
C SER A 198 29.76 -29.93 -0.01
N SER A 199 29.76 -29.22 1.11
CA SER A 199 29.65 -29.82 2.43
C SER A 199 28.23 -30.33 2.62
N ARG A 200 28.02 -31.62 2.39
CA ARG A 200 26.91 -32.39 2.96
C ARG A 200 26.96 -32.26 4.49
N LYS A 201 26.12 -31.42 5.07
CA LYS A 201 25.87 -31.41 6.52
C LYS A 201 24.70 -32.33 6.82
N SER A 202 25.01 -33.57 7.18
CA SER A 202 24.16 -34.35 8.07
C SER A 202 24.13 -33.62 9.43
N SER A 203 22.94 -33.33 9.94
CA SER A 203 22.81 -32.87 11.32
C SER A 203 21.79 -33.75 12.04
N HIS A 204 22.33 -34.47 13.01
CA HIS A 204 21.62 -35.31 13.96
C HIS A 204 20.53 -34.52 14.68
N LYS A 205 19.31 -35.08 14.69
CA LYS A 205 18.20 -34.67 15.57
C LYS A 205 18.62 -34.86 17.03
N LYS A 206 19.00 -33.78 17.71
CA LYS A 206 19.06 -33.76 19.18
C LYS A 206 17.63 -33.62 19.74
N HIS A 207 17.21 -34.64 20.49
CA HIS A 207 16.00 -34.63 21.31
C HIS A 207 16.03 -33.47 22.31
N LYS A 208 15.08 -32.54 22.21
CA LYS A 208 14.85 -31.51 23.22
C LYS A 208 13.79 -32.00 24.19
N LYS A 209 14.20 -32.29 25.42
CA LYS A 209 13.34 -32.65 26.56
C LYS A 209 12.33 -31.51 26.81
N LYS A 210 11.03 -31.84 26.82
CA LYS A 210 9.96 -30.92 27.23
C LYS A 210 9.89 -30.90 28.76
N HIS A 211 10.18 -29.76 29.37
CA HIS A 211 9.82 -29.51 30.77
C HIS A 211 8.31 -29.28 30.87
N LYS A 212 7.63 -30.12 31.67
CA LYS A 212 6.23 -29.96 32.07
C LYS A 212 6.17 -28.86 33.13
N ASN A 213 5.66 -27.67 32.80
CA ASN A 213 5.22 -26.72 33.82
C ASN A 213 3.81 -27.11 34.27
N LYS A 214 3.73 -27.64 35.50
CA LYS A 214 2.50 -27.74 36.30
C LYS A 214 2.00 -26.32 36.55
N LYS A 215 0.85 -25.94 35.98
CA LYS A 215 0.16 -24.70 36.37
C LYS A 215 -0.83 -25.05 37.47
N SER A 216 -0.45 -24.70 38.69
CA SER A 216 -1.30 -24.72 39.89
C SER A 216 -2.56 -23.89 39.65
N LYS A 217 -3.72 -24.49 39.95
CA LYS A 217 -4.97 -23.77 40.18
C LYS A 217 -4.75 -22.79 41.34
N LYS A 218 -4.98 -21.50 41.11
CA LYS A 218 -5.33 -20.56 42.18
C LYS A 218 -6.74 -20.07 41.86
N GLU A 219 -7.69 -20.63 42.60
CA GLU A 219 -8.95 -19.95 42.87
C GLU A 219 -8.63 -18.69 43.67
N SER A 220 -9.15 -17.55 43.24
CA SER A 220 -9.36 -16.41 44.12
C SER A 220 -10.80 -15.98 43.92
N LYS A 221 -11.62 -16.37 44.89
CA LYS A 221 -12.98 -15.90 45.11
C LYS A 221 -12.91 -14.45 45.59
N SER A 222 -13.79 -13.62 45.04
CA SER A 222 -14.46 -12.46 45.64
C SER A 222 -13.70 -11.59 46.66
N SER A 223 -13.59 -10.29 46.36
CA SER A 223 -14.12 -9.28 47.28
C SER A 223 -14.79 -8.17 46.48
N SER A 224 -16.02 -7.87 46.90
CA SER A 224 -16.75 -6.66 46.56
C SER A 224 -16.05 -5.44 47.17
N ASP A 225 -16.50 -4.28 46.72
CA ASP A 225 -16.41 -2.96 47.36
C ASP A 225 -15.29 -2.01 46.88
N ASP A 226 -15.77 -1.04 46.09
CA ASP A 226 -15.53 0.40 46.26
C ASP A 226 -14.12 0.97 46.02
N ALA A 227 -13.92 1.56 44.82
CA ALA A 227 -13.09 2.75 44.60
C ALA A 227 -13.16 3.21 43.12
N HIS A 228 -14.22 3.95 42.77
CA HIS A 228 -14.33 4.65 41.49
C HIS A 228 -13.46 5.91 41.47
N SER A 229 -12.20 5.87 41.00
CA SER A 229 -11.52 7.08 40.46
C SER A 229 -10.15 6.86 39.76
N THR A 230 -9.42 5.78 40.01
CA THR A 230 -8.00 5.68 39.55
C THR A 230 -7.76 4.89 38.26
N ASP A 231 -8.77 4.20 37.72
CA ASP A 231 -8.59 3.25 36.59
C ASP A 231 -8.56 3.95 35.21
N ASP A 232 -9.16 5.13 35.07
CA ASP A 232 -9.24 5.85 33.78
C ASP A 232 -7.93 6.52 33.38
N GLU A 233 -7.19 7.10 34.34
CA GLU A 233 -5.88 7.69 34.09
C GLU A 233 -4.85 6.64 33.64
N ASP A 234 -4.88 5.45 34.24
CA ASP A 234 -3.97 4.38 33.86
C ASP A 234 -4.34 3.75 32.51
N LYS A 235 -5.62 3.70 32.14
CA LYS A 235 -6.06 3.35 30.79
C LYS A 235 -5.60 4.40 29.76
N LEU A 236 -5.67 5.68 30.09
CA LEU A 236 -5.20 6.76 29.22
C LEU A 236 -3.69 6.72 29.01
N LYS A 237 -2.90 6.48 30.07
CA LYS A 237 -1.44 6.30 29.96
C LYS A 237 -1.08 5.10 29.08
N LYS A 238 -1.79 3.98 29.20
CA LYS A 238 -1.61 2.79 28.35
C LYS A 238 -1.95 3.09 26.88
N LYS A 239 -3.04 3.82 26.61
CA LYS A 239 -3.42 4.27 25.26
C LYS A 239 -2.35 5.18 24.64
N LYS A 240 -1.92 6.22 25.36
CA LYS A 240 -0.84 7.13 24.93
C LYS A 240 0.45 6.36 24.62
N LYS A 241 0.82 5.38 25.46
CA LYS A 241 1.99 4.51 25.21
C LYS A 241 1.83 3.65 23.96
N LEU A 242 0.65 3.08 23.71
CA LEU A 242 0.37 2.32 22.50
C LEU A 242 0.43 3.21 21.24
N ASP A 243 -0.07 4.43 21.31
CA ASP A 243 -0.05 5.37 20.19
C ASP A 243 1.37 5.82 19.85
N LEU A 244 2.23 6.01 20.85
CA LEU A 244 3.67 6.22 20.63
C LEU A 244 4.32 5.04 19.88
N LEU A 245 4.01 3.79 20.28
CA LEU A 245 4.53 2.60 19.60
C LEU A 245 3.99 2.47 18.17
N ARG A 246 2.73 2.86 17.92
CA ARG A 246 2.14 2.92 16.57
C ARG A 246 2.83 3.96 15.71
N LEU A 247 3.08 5.16 16.23
CA LEU A 247 3.80 6.22 15.53
C LEU A 247 5.22 5.79 15.19
N GLU A 248 5.91 5.13 16.12
CA GLU A 248 7.24 4.59 15.89
C GLU A 248 7.23 3.52 14.80
N ARG A 249 6.26 2.59 14.85
CA ARG A 249 6.05 1.58 13.81
C ARG A 249 5.81 2.21 12.44
N ILE A 250 4.93 3.20 12.35
CA ILE A 250 4.64 3.91 11.09
C ILE A 250 5.88 4.64 10.57
N LYS A 251 6.69 5.25 11.45
CA LYS A 251 7.97 5.86 11.05
C LYS A 251 8.94 4.82 10.47
N ARG A 252 9.03 3.64 11.10
CA ARG A 252 9.86 2.53 10.64
C ARG A 252 9.38 2.01 9.28
N GLU A 253 8.10 1.70 9.14
CA GLU A 253 7.49 1.24 7.88
C GLU A 253 7.65 2.28 6.77
N LYS A 254 7.47 3.59 7.05
CA LYS A 254 7.74 4.67 6.09
C LYS A 254 9.21 4.71 5.66
N SER A 255 10.15 4.51 6.59
CA SER A 255 11.58 4.49 6.28
C SER A 255 11.97 3.28 5.42
N GLU A 256 11.38 2.12 5.69
CA GLU A 256 11.59 0.89 4.91
C GLU A 256 10.95 1.03 3.53
N ARG A 257 9.74 1.58 3.43
CA ARG A 257 9.08 1.88 2.16
C ARG A 257 9.88 2.87 1.31
N LYS A 258 10.42 3.93 1.91
CA LYS A 258 11.35 4.83 1.19
C LYS A 258 12.59 4.10 0.68
N LYS A 259 13.16 3.16 1.46
CA LYS A 259 14.29 2.34 1.01
C LYS A 259 13.89 1.43 -0.16
N THR A 260 12.72 0.79 -0.11
CA THR A 260 12.23 -0.05 -1.22
C THR A 260 11.96 0.79 -2.45
N ASP A 261 11.37 1.97 -2.30
CA ASP A 261 11.05 2.86 -3.41
C ASP A 261 12.34 3.36 -4.09
N VAL A 262 13.38 3.69 -3.31
CA VAL A 262 14.70 4.05 -3.85
C VAL A 262 15.34 2.87 -4.59
N LEU A 263 15.23 1.64 -4.08
CA LEU A 263 15.74 0.45 -4.76
C LEU A 263 14.97 0.17 -6.07
N LEU A 264 13.65 0.31 -6.05
CA LEU A 264 12.80 0.13 -7.23
C LEU A 264 13.06 1.22 -8.28
N ALA A 265 13.24 2.47 -7.87
CA ALA A 265 13.58 3.56 -8.79
C ALA A 265 14.97 3.34 -9.44
N LYS A 266 15.96 2.88 -8.67
CA LYS A 266 17.26 2.45 -9.22
C LYS A 266 17.12 1.30 -10.24
N PHE A 267 16.21 0.36 -9.99
CA PHE A 267 15.95 -0.75 -10.92
C PHE A 267 15.22 -0.29 -12.19
N LYS A 268 14.34 0.71 -12.08
CA LYS A 268 13.62 1.31 -13.21
C LYS A 268 14.45 2.28 -14.06
N GLY A 269 15.65 2.68 -13.59
CA GLY A 269 16.51 3.62 -14.31
C GLY A 269 16.18 5.10 -14.07
N ASP A 270 15.23 5.39 -13.17
CA ASP A 270 14.89 6.77 -12.80
C ASP A 270 15.97 7.33 -11.88
N THR A 271 16.64 8.40 -12.32
CA THR A 271 17.65 9.11 -11.50
C THR A 271 16.95 9.88 -10.38
N VAL A 272 16.75 9.22 -9.25
CA VAL A 272 16.24 9.91 -8.04
C VAL A 272 17.25 10.97 -7.64
N LYS A 273 16.87 12.25 -7.82
CA LYS A 273 17.57 13.40 -7.23
C LYS A 273 17.67 13.15 -5.73
N LYS A 274 18.85 12.75 -5.25
CA LYS A 274 19.13 12.74 -3.82
C LYS A 274 18.79 14.14 -3.29
N PRO A 275 17.99 14.28 -2.22
CA PRO A 275 17.85 15.58 -1.59
C PRO A 275 19.27 16.04 -1.23
N LYS A 276 19.65 17.24 -1.71
CA LYS A 276 20.92 17.85 -1.33
C LYS A 276 20.96 17.87 0.21
N PRO A 277 22.06 17.41 0.84
CA PRO A 277 22.20 17.59 2.28
C PRO A 277 22.01 19.08 2.54
N VAL A 278 21.07 19.41 3.42
CA VAL A 278 21.02 20.77 3.98
C VAL A 278 22.33 20.92 4.72
N GLU A 279 23.24 21.70 4.14
CA GLU A 279 24.47 22.11 4.82
C GLU A 279 24.03 22.85 6.08
N GLU A 280 24.11 22.17 7.22
CA GLU A 280 24.11 22.85 8.51
C GLU A 280 25.29 23.81 8.46
N ARG A 281 24.98 25.10 8.34
CA ARG A 281 26.00 26.15 8.28
C ARG A 281 26.87 25.96 9.51
N PRO A 282 28.20 25.81 9.39
CA PRO A 282 29.05 25.64 10.54
C PRO A 282 28.84 26.85 11.45
N VAL A 283 28.25 26.62 12.63
CA VAL A 283 27.98 27.70 13.57
C VAL A 283 29.33 28.20 14.05
N LYS A 284 29.74 29.38 13.55
CA LYS A 284 30.99 30.02 13.96
C LYS A 284 30.90 30.34 15.44
N GLN A 285 31.72 29.68 16.25
CA GLN A 285 31.84 29.97 17.68
C GLN A 285 32.30 31.42 17.84
N LYS A 286 31.55 32.21 18.64
CA LYS A 286 31.87 33.64 18.87
C LYS A 286 33.05 33.83 19.81
N TYR A 287 33.33 32.85 20.66
CA TYR A 287 34.35 32.92 21.70
C TYR A 287 35.26 31.68 21.66
N ASN A 288 36.53 31.87 22.01
CA ASN A 288 37.50 30.79 22.13
C ASN A 288 37.15 29.89 23.33
N SER A 289 37.08 28.57 23.08
CA SER A 289 36.70 27.54 24.05
C SER A 289 37.64 27.43 25.24
N GLN A 290 38.89 27.89 25.13
CA GLN A 290 39.85 27.88 26.24
C GLN A 290 39.57 28.94 27.29
N PHE A 291 38.99 30.08 26.89
CA PHE A 291 38.81 31.23 27.77
C PHE A 291 37.38 31.35 28.29
N ASN A 292 36.37 31.00 27.48
CA ASN A 292 34.96 31.09 27.84
C ASN A 292 34.19 29.82 27.43
N PRO A 293 34.36 28.69 28.15
CA PRO A 293 33.82 27.38 27.75
C PRO A 293 32.29 27.31 27.79
N GLU A 294 31.63 28.04 28.69
CA GLU A 294 30.16 28.10 28.79
C GLU A 294 29.54 28.81 27.57
N LEU A 295 30.09 29.96 27.18
CA LEU A 295 29.60 30.74 26.03
C LEU A 295 29.92 30.08 24.69
N ALA A 296 31.02 29.31 24.61
CA ALA A 296 31.38 28.55 23.42
C ALA A 296 30.40 27.39 23.13
N LYS A 297 29.67 26.91 24.16
CA LYS A 297 28.74 25.77 24.07
C LYS A 297 27.29 26.14 23.80
N GLN A 298 26.91 27.42 23.85
CA GLN A 298 25.51 27.87 23.73
C GLN A 298 24.86 27.64 22.35
N ASN A 299 25.60 27.15 21.36
CA ASN A 299 25.15 27.00 19.97
C ASN A 299 24.63 25.59 19.59
N TYR A 300 24.46 24.68 20.57
CA TYR A 300 24.10 23.26 20.32
C TYR A 300 22.64 22.89 20.61
N MET A 301 21.75 23.86 20.88
CA MET A 301 20.37 23.61 21.35
C MET A 301 19.29 24.12 20.37
N PHE A 302 19.37 23.75 19.10
CA PHE A 302 18.25 23.86 18.15
C PHE A 302 18.19 22.67 17.20
#